data_AF-A0A1I2QWL6-F1
#
_entry.id   AF-A0A1I2QWL6-F1
#
_cell.length_a   1.000
_cell.length_b   1.000
_cell.length_c   1.000
_cell.angle_alpha   90.00
_cell.angle_beta   90.00
_cell.angle_gamma   90.00
#
_symmetry.space_group_name_H-M   'P 1'
#
loop_
_entity.id
_entity.type
_entity.pdbx_description
1 polymer ?
#
loop_
_entity_poly.entity_id
_entity_poly.type
_entity_poly.pdbx_seq_one_letter_code
_entity_poly.pdbx_strand_id
1 'polypeptide(L)'
;MANRDLPRRGSRPANALSSLLSIGGKATVSELFRIAGKSISRNDFDVLIVEQLTFYGLIKNEGGEVELTDAGRAYLGIAKPVVEYIGKVAEPRVGTGFKPLRARSAMVIREGAFDYRNFPSRIGDTYLPFGEKSVA
;
A
#
# COMPACT_ATOMS: atom_id res chain seq x y z
N MET A 1 -4.49 14.93 18.67
CA MET A 1 -3.77 15.68 19.72
C MET A 1 -3.63 17.12 19.25
N ALA A 2 -4.05 18.10 20.07
CA ALA A 2 -3.96 19.50 19.68
C ALA A 2 -2.48 19.95 19.68
N ASN A 3 -2.08 20.82 18.74
CA ASN A 3 -0.74 21.42 18.62
C ASN A 3 -0.28 22.27 19.84
N ARG A 4 -0.96 22.18 20.99
CA ARG A 4 -0.62 22.95 22.20
C ARG A 4 0.54 22.37 22.98
N ASP A 5 0.81 21.07 22.85
CA ASP A 5 1.83 20.40 23.64
C ASP A 5 3.22 20.52 23.02
N LEU A 6 3.35 20.72 21.70
CA LEU A 6 4.65 20.85 21.06
C LEU A 6 5.32 22.20 21.39
N PRO A 7 6.67 22.25 21.42
CA PRO A 7 7.37 23.51 21.60
C PRO A 7 6.94 24.50 20.52
N ARG A 8 6.72 25.76 20.88
CA ARG A 8 6.34 26.79 19.90
C ARG A 8 7.54 27.14 19.04
N ARG A 9 7.35 27.41 17.74
CA ARG A 9 8.42 27.92 16.88
C ARG A 9 9.00 29.21 17.48
N GLY A 10 10.32 29.34 17.48
CA GLY A 10 11.05 30.45 18.10
C GLY A 10 11.24 30.35 19.62
N SER A 11 10.63 29.36 20.28
CA SER A 11 10.96 29.06 21.68
C SER A 11 12.37 28.48 21.81
N ARG A 12 12.94 28.59 23.02
CA ARG A 12 14.25 28.01 23.36
C ARG A 12 14.39 26.53 22.95
N PRO A 13 13.46 25.61 23.27
CA PRO A 13 13.57 24.22 22.84
C PRO A 13 13.47 24.05 21.31
N ALA A 14 12.64 24.83 20.62
CA ALA A 14 12.57 24.78 19.16
C ALA A 14 13.88 25.25 18.50
N ASN A 15 14.50 26.30 19.05
CA ASN A 15 15.78 26.81 18.56
C ASN A 15 16.91 25.81 18.81
N ALA A 16 16.93 25.15 19.98
CA ALA A 16 17.89 24.09 20.29
C ALA A 16 17.76 22.91 19.32
N LEU A 17 16.54 22.50 18.98
CA LEU A 17 16.28 21.49 17.95
C LEU A 17 16.83 21.90 16.58
N SER A 18 16.61 23.16 16.19
CA SER A 18 17.16 23.69 14.93
C SER A 18 18.69 23.70 14.94
N SER A 19 19.32 24.03 16.08
CA SER A 19 20.77 23.97 16.22
C SER A 19 21.29 22.54 16.14
N LEU A 20 20.62 21.57 16.78
CA LEU A 20 20.98 20.16 16.69
C LEU A 20 20.94 19.67 15.24
N LEU A 21 19.93 20.08 14.48
CA LEU A 21 19.83 19.78 13.05
C LEU A 21 21.02 20.37 12.27
N SER A 22 21.39 21.62 12.54
CA SER A 22 22.52 22.28 11.84
C SER A 22 23.87 21.58 12.08
N ILE A 23 24.03 20.86 13.19
CA ILE A 23 25.24 20.10 13.53
C ILE A 23 25.27 18.73 12.84
N GLY A 24 24.16 18.30 12.23
CA GLY A 24 24.03 16.98 11.58
C GLY A 24 23.04 16.04 12.27
N GLY A 25 22.31 16.51 13.29
CA GLY A 25 21.26 15.73 13.96
C GLY A 25 21.74 14.80 15.06
N LYS A 26 23.03 14.85 15.42
CA LYS A 26 23.63 14.17 16.56
C LYS A 26 24.69 15.06 17.21
N ALA A 27 24.64 15.23 18.52
CA ALA A 27 25.62 16.02 19.27
C ALA A 27 25.63 15.60 20.75
N THR A 28 26.72 15.89 21.47
CA THR A 28 26.70 15.76 22.93
C THR A 28 25.84 16.86 23.56
N VAL A 29 25.27 16.61 24.75
CA VAL A 29 24.50 17.66 25.48
C VAL A 29 25.38 18.90 25.73
N SER A 30 26.69 18.69 25.95
CA SER A 30 27.69 19.75 26.15
C SER A 30 27.87 20.63 24.92
N GLU A 31 27.96 20.04 23.73
CA GLU A 31 28.05 20.79 22.47
C GLU A 31 26.75 21.54 22.18
N LEU A 32 25.61 20.89 22.38
CA LEU A 32 24.31 21.52 22.14
C LEU A 32 24.10 22.75 23.04
N PHE A 33 24.50 22.66 24.31
CA PHE A 33 24.46 23.79 25.24
C PHE A 33 25.39 24.94 24.85
N ARG A 34 26.61 24.65 24.35
CA ARG A 34 27.52 25.71 23.88
C ARG A 34 26.90 26.54 22.75
N ILE A 35 26.07 25.91 21.93
CA ILE A 35 25.46 26.53 20.75
C ILE A 35 24.14 27.22 21.12
N ALA A 36 23.24 26.50 21.79
CA ALA A 36 21.86 26.95 22.06
C ALA A 36 21.63 27.50 23.48
N GLY A 37 22.51 27.18 24.44
CA GLY A 37 22.33 27.44 25.87
C GLY A 37 22.91 28.75 26.39
N LYS A 38 23.39 29.66 25.52
CA LYS A 38 24.12 30.89 25.91
C LYS A 38 23.44 31.83 26.91
N SER A 39 22.14 31.67 27.16
CA SER A 39 21.33 32.57 27.99
C SER A 39 20.78 31.93 29.27
N ILE A 40 21.20 30.70 29.60
CA ILE A 40 20.62 29.91 30.69
C ILE A 40 21.72 29.11 31.40
N SER A 41 21.47 28.72 32.65
CA SER A 41 22.36 27.82 33.37
C SER A 41 22.36 26.43 32.73
N ARG A 42 23.41 25.64 33.00
CA ARG A 42 23.51 24.27 32.48
C ARG A 42 22.37 23.38 32.99
N ASN A 43 22.05 23.46 34.27
CA ASN A 43 20.97 22.67 34.87
C ASN A 43 19.61 23.01 34.26
N ASP A 44 19.33 24.30 34.06
CA ASP A 44 18.08 24.73 33.45
C ASP A 44 18.00 24.30 31.97
N PHE A 45 19.14 24.23 31.28
CA PHE A 45 19.17 23.71 29.92
C PHE A 45 18.81 22.22 29.88
N ASP A 46 19.36 21.43 30.79
CA ASP A 46 19.09 19.99 30.83
C ASP A 46 17.60 19.73 31.14
N VAL A 47 17.02 20.41 32.13
CA VAL A 47 15.60 20.24 32.52
C VAL A 47 14.63 20.87 31.52
N LEU A 48 14.81 22.15 31.18
CA LEU A 48 13.82 22.88 30.37
C LEU A 48 13.92 22.59 28.88
N ILE A 49 15.05 22.10 28.40
CA ILE A 49 15.26 21.88 26.96
C ILE A 49 15.46 20.38 26.69
N VAL A 50 16.44 19.73 27.30
CA VAL A 50 16.75 18.34 26.96
C VAL A 50 15.63 17.41 27.40
N GLU A 51 15.25 17.45 28.68
CA GLU A 51 14.17 16.60 29.20
C GLU A 51 12.85 16.89 28.49
N GLN A 52 12.52 18.16 28.26
CA GLN A 52 11.30 18.54 27.54
C GLN A 52 11.29 18.00 26.10
N LEU A 53 12.39 18.10 25.36
CA LEU A 53 12.48 17.60 23.99
C LEU A 53 12.45 16.07 23.92
N THR A 54 13.02 15.40 24.92
CA THR A 54 12.91 13.93 25.05
C THR A 54 11.49 13.50 25.43
N PHE A 55 10.79 14.25 26.29
CA PHE A 55 9.40 13.98 26.66
C PHE A 55 8.47 14.05 25.45
N TYR A 56 8.69 15.01 24.54
CA TYR A 56 7.96 15.09 23.28
C TYR A 56 8.43 14.10 22.21
N GLY A 57 9.46 13.28 22.48
CA GLY A 57 10.00 12.31 21.54
C GLY A 57 10.64 12.92 20.30
N LEU A 58 10.97 14.22 20.32
CA LEU A 58 11.64 14.91 19.22
C LEU A 58 13.13 14.60 19.16
N ILE A 59 13.66 14.13 20.29
CA ILE A 59 15.05 13.81 20.52
C ILE A 59 15.14 12.51 21.32
N LYS A 60 16.19 11.73 21.09
CA LYS A 60 16.65 10.64 21.95
C LYS A 60 17.91 11.06 22.69
N ASN A 61 18.01 10.71 23.96
CA ASN A 61 19.21 10.91 24.76
C ASN A 61 19.76 9.53 25.15
N GLU A 62 20.90 9.16 24.59
CA GLU A 62 21.57 7.88 24.86
C GLU A 62 23.01 8.18 25.31
N GLY A 63 23.34 7.85 26.56
CA GLY A 63 24.71 8.00 27.08
C GLY A 63 25.24 9.44 27.14
N GLY A 64 24.39 10.46 27.17
CA GLY A 64 24.80 11.87 27.13
C GLY A 64 24.99 12.42 25.71
N GLU A 65 24.68 11.62 24.69
CA GLU A 65 24.52 12.05 23.32
C GLU A 65 23.05 12.25 23.00
N VAL A 66 22.80 13.27 22.19
CA VAL A 66 21.48 13.76 21.83
C VAL A 66 21.30 13.55 20.33
N GLU A 67 20.32 12.73 19.95
CA GLU A 67 20.02 12.38 18.57
C GLU A 67 18.62 12.85 18.17
N LEU A 68 18.52 13.37 16.96
CA LEU A 68 17.28 13.93 16.42
C LEU A 68 16.43 12.80 15.82
N THR A 69 15.19 12.64 16.29
CA THR A 69 14.29 11.58 15.81
C THR A 69 13.61 11.95 14.49
N ASP A 70 13.01 10.96 13.83
CA ASP A 70 12.11 11.19 12.69
C ASP A 70 11.00 12.21 13.00
N ALA A 71 10.46 12.16 14.22
CA ALA A 71 9.43 13.10 14.67
C ALA A 71 10.00 14.52 14.82
N GLY A 72 11.21 14.66 15.36
CA GLY A 72 11.94 15.93 15.40
C GLY A 72 12.20 16.51 14.01
N ARG A 73 12.61 15.67 13.05
CA ARG A 73 12.84 16.09 11.64
C ARG A 73 11.54 16.56 10.98
N ALA A 74 10.45 15.80 11.17
CA ALA A 74 9.14 16.17 10.66
C ALA A 74 8.62 17.48 11.28
N TYR A 75 8.85 17.70 12.58
CA TYR A 75 8.49 18.94 13.27
C TYR A 75 9.22 20.16 12.68
N LEU A 76 10.49 20.01 12.30
CA LEU A 76 11.27 21.04 11.62
C LEU A 76 10.89 21.22 10.14
N GLY A 77 9.97 20.40 9.61
CA GLY A 77 9.52 20.47 8.23
C GLY A 77 10.47 19.83 7.23
N ILE A 78 11.41 18.99 7.69
CA ILE A 78 12.27 18.22 6.80
C ILE A 78 11.47 17.03 6.30
N ALA A 79 11.26 16.98 4.98
CA ALA A 79 10.66 15.83 4.35
C ALA A 79 11.49 14.58 4.64
N LYS A 80 10.84 13.48 5.03
CA LYS A 80 11.51 12.18 5.10
C LYS A 80 12.13 11.90 3.72
N PRO A 81 13.35 11.32 3.66
CA PRO A 81 13.83 10.78 2.41
C PRO A 81 12.76 9.82 1.89
N VAL A 82 12.23 10.09 0.70
CA VAL A 82 11.23 9.25 0.07
C VAL A 82 11.92 7.91 -0.16
N VAL A 83 11.59 6.92 0.66
CA VAL A 83 11.98 5.55 0.37
C VAL A 83 11.33 5.25 -0.98
N GLU A 84 12.14 5.03 -2.01
CA GLU A 84 11.65 4.73 -3.35
C GLU A 84 10.71 3.53 -3.25
N TYR A 85 9.41 3.80 -3.31
CA TYR A 85 8.42 2.76 -3.31
C TYR A 85 8.42 2.15 -4.70
N ILE A 86 9.18 1.07 -4.86
CA ILE A 86 9.10 0.21 -6.05
C ILE A 86 7.74 -0.48 -5.97
N GLY A 87 6.73 0.15 -6.58
CA GLY A 87 5.38 -0.39 -6.62
C GLY A 87 5.38 -1.78 -7.23
N LYS A 88 4.80 -2.76 -6.53
CA LYS A 88 4.51 -4.06 -7.12
C LYS A 88 3.34 -3.87 -8.08
N VAL A 89 3.56 -4.17 -9.36
CA VAL A 89 2.49 -4.21 -10.37
C VAL A 89 1.42 -5.19 -9.90
N ALA A 90 0.16 -4.74 -9.88
CA ALA A 90 -0.94 -5.59 -9.44
C ALA A 90 -1.00 -6.84 -10.32
N GLU A 91 -0.93 -8.02 -9.70
CA GLU A 91 -1.02 -9.28 -10.43
C GLU A 91 -2.40 -9.41 -11.09
N PRO A 92 -2.46 -9.98 -12.31
CA PRO A 92 -3.73 -10.24 -12.98
C PRO A 92 -4.61 -11.11 -12.08
N ARG A 93 -5.82 -10.64 -11.79
CA ARG A 93 -6.83 -11.42 -11.05
C ARG A 93 -7.41 -12.50 -11.97
N VAL A 94 -6.64 -13.55 -12.23
CA VAL A 94 -7.15 -14.72 -12.96
C VAL A 94 -7.94 -15.55 -11.96
N GLY A 95 -9.27 -15.53 -12.06
CA GLY A 95 -10.11 -16.40 -11.24
C GLY A 95 -9.75 -17.87 -11.51
N THR A 96 -9.62 -18.67 -10.46
CA THR A 96 -9.42 -20.12 -10.60
C THR A 96 -10.71 -20.76 -11.09
N GLY A 97 -10.65 -21.39 -12.27
CA GLY A 97 -11.74 -22.21 -12.81
C GLY A 97 -12.55 -21.52 -13.89
N PHE A 98 -12.23 -21.84 -15.14
CA PHE A 98 -13.11 -21.54 -16.28
C PHE A 98 -14.22 -22.60 -16.30
N LYS A 99 -15.32 -22.36 -15.57
CA LYS A 99 -16.50 -23.22 -15.66
C LYS A 99 -17.25 -22.85 -16.96
N PRO A 100 -17.39 -23.75 -17.94
CA PRO A 100 -18.08 -23.41 -19.19
C PRO A 100 -19.53 -23.06 -18.88
N LEU A 101 -19.96 -21.87 -19.31
CA LEU A 101 -21.30 -21.31 -19.07
C LEU A 101 -22.45 -22.16 -19.62
N ARG A 102 -22.17 -23.14 -20.49
CA ARG A 102 -23.17 -24.04 -21.08
C ARG A 102 -22.59 -25.45 -21.26
N ALA A 103 -22.74 -26.30 -20.25
CA ALA A 103 -22.76 -27.74 -20.50
C ALA A 103 -24.08 -28.05 -21.22
N ARG A 104 -24.03 -28.33 -22.54
CA ARG A 104 -25.21 -28.83 -23.25
C ARG A 104 -25.54 -30.19 -22.64
N SER A 105 -26.72 -30.32 -22.03
CA SER A 105 -27.20 -31.62 -21.59
C SER A 105 -27.31 -32.56 -22.80
N ALA A 106 -27.10 -33.86 -22.57
CA ALA A 106 -27.28 -34.86 -23.61
C ALA A 106 -28.70 -34.71 -24.20
N MET A 107 -28.78 -34.61 -25.53
CA MET A 107 -30.05 -34.50 -26.24
C MET A 107 -30.82 -35.80 -26.00
N VAL A 108 -31.90 -35.74 -25.21
CA VAL A 108 -32.78 -36.90 -24.98
C VAL A 108 -33.63 -37.07 -26.23
N ILE A 109 -33.17 -37.92 -27.13
CA ILE A 109 -33.88 -38.29 -28.35
C ILE A 109 -34.80 -39.47 -28.01
N ARG A 110 -36.10 -39.33 -28.28
CA ARG A 110 -37.09 -40.39 -28.05
C ARG A 110 -36.86 -41.51 -29.07
N GLU A 111 -37.12 -42.76 -28.67
CA GLU A 111 -37.13 -43.88 -29.62
C GLU A 111 -38.08 -43.57 -30.79
N GLY A 112 -37.59 -43.81 -32.00
CA GLY A 112 -38.29 -43.53 -33.26
C GLY A 112 -38.27 -42.09 -33.76
N ALA A 113 -37.59 -41.16 -33.07
CA ALA A 113 -37.51 -39.77 -33.52
C ALA A 113 -36.78 -39.55 -34.86
N PHE A 114 -36.07 -40.56 -35.40
CA PHE A 114 -35.45 -40.51 -36.73
C PHE A 114 -36.07 -41.49 -37.73
N ASP A 115 -37.15 -42.20 -37.35
CA ASP A 115 -37.73 -43.26 -38.19
C ASP A 115 -38.37 -42.71 -39.47
N TYR A 116 -38.68 -41.41 -39.52
CA TYR A 116 -39.15 -40.74 -40.73
C TYR A 116 -38.16 -40.81 -41.90
N ARG A 117 -36.88 -41.13 -41.67
CA ARG A 117 -35.90 -41.40 -42.73
C ARG A 117 -36.04 -42.78 -43.38
N ASN A 118 -36.70 -43.72 -42.70
CA ASN A 118 -36.85 -45.10 -43.14
C ASN A 118 -38.20 -45.37 -43.80
N PHE A 119 -39.15 -44.43 -43.75
CA PHE A 119 -40.43 -44.54 -44.44
C PHE A 119 -40.36 -43.81 -45.79
N PRO A 120 -40.44 -44.53 -46.94
CA PRO A 120 -40.45 -43.88 -48.25
C PRO A 120 -41.68 -42.99 -48.39
N SER A 121 -41.47 -41.75 -48.84
CA SER A 121 -42.55 -40.80 -49.08
C SER A 121 -43.38 -41.26 -50.28
N ARG A 122 -44.70 -41.21 -50.17
CA ARG A 122 -45.61 -41.61 -51.26
C ARG A 122 -46.12 -40.36 -51.98
N ILE A 123 -45.88 -40.27 -53.28
CA ILE A 123 -46.47 -39.25 -54.16
C ILE A 123 -47.27 -39.98 -55.23
N GLY A 124 -48.61 -39.94 -55.13
CA GLY A 124 -49.49 -40.76 -55.97
C GLY A 124 -49.26 -42.27 -55.76
N ASP A 125 -49.12 -43.03 -56.85
CA ASP A 125 -48.90 -44.49 -56.83
C ASP A 125 -47.42 -44.91 -56.85
N THR A 126 -46.49 -43.96 -56.80
CA THR A 126 -45.04 -44.23 -56.85
C THR A 126 -44.35 -44.00 -55.51
N TYR A 127 -43.46 -44.92 -55.14
CA TYR A 127 -42.61 -44.83 -53.96
C TYR A 127 -41.27 -44.18 -54.31
N LEU A 128 -40.89 -43.12 -53.61
CA LEU A 128 -39.59 -42.48 -53.74
C LEU A 128 -38.70 -42.88 -52.54
N PRO A 129 -37.63 -43.68 -52.76
CA PRO A 129 -36.68 -43.99 -51.70
C PRO A 129 -35.86 -42.75 -51.33
N PHE A 130 -35.67 -42.51 -50.03
CA PHE A 130 -34.90 -41.37 -49.55
C PHE A 130 -33.44 -41.81 -49.33
N GLY A 131 -32.50 -41.23 -50.08
CA GLY A 131 -31.06 -41.35 -49.83
C GLY A 131 -30.23 -42.15 -50.83
N GLU A 132 -30.84 -42.79 -51.83
CA GLU A 132 -30.08 -43.35 -52.95
C GLU A 132 -29.84 -42.28 -54.02
N LYS A 133 -28.57 -42.02 -54.34
CA LYS A 133 -28.22 -41.20 -55.51
C LYS A 133 -28.74 -41.93 -56.74
N SER A 134 -29.58 -41.27 -57.52
CA SER A 134 -29.93 -41.73 -58.87
C SER A 134 -28.64 -41.94 -59.66
N VAL A 135 -28.31 -43.19 -59.97
CA VAL A 135 -27.21 -43.53 -60.87
C VAL A 135 -27.70 -43.18 -62.28
N ALA A 136 -27.04 -42.20 -62.90
CA ALA A 136 -27.12 -41.92 -64.32
C ALA A 136 -25.93 -42.55 -65.04
#